data_AF-A0A0A6VU27-F1
#
_entry.id   AF-A0A0A6VU27-F1
#
_cell.length_a   1.000
_cell.length_b   1.000
_cell.length_c   1.000
_cell.angle_alpha   90.00
_cell.angle_beta   90.00
_cell.angle_gamma   90.00
#
_symmetry.space_group_name_H-M   'P 1'
#
loop_
_entity.id
_entity.type
_entity.pdbx_description
1 polymer ?
#
loop_
_entity_poly.entity_id
_entity_poly.type
_entity_poly.pdbx_seq_one_letter_code
_entity_poly.pdbx_strand_id
1 'polypeptide(L)'
;MDPHPPAATIALVDGFATYLGQLLTAAVPAASWQVGEHRISDHPLLNYPVLASDHHQIFLPALPLYSVYQSAHGRDPMSGTEMRTHVQRTVDALNGRGPEAAAVDEPLVTVVAELDCFDLGLREDIPAERPEIVPLLISELCDRDGVVSVHRYGPAALIVDVPGWDELRLKMWCTLWLQRNLLR
;
A
#
# COMPACT_ATOMS: atom_id res chain seq x y z
N MET A 1 -11.27 21.12 15.53
CA MET A 1 -9.84 20.77 15.52
C MET A 1 -9.34 21.02 14.12
N ASP A 2 -8.11 21.52 13.98
CA ASP A 2 -7.41 21.47 12.69
C ASP A 2 -7.32 19.99 12.27
N PRO A 3 -7.90 19.59 11.13
CA PRO A 3 -7.89 18.20 10.69
C PRO A 3 -6.50 17.74 10.25
N HIS A 4 -5.52 18.65 10.17
CA HIS A 4 -4.17 18.33 9.76
C HIS A 4 -3.33 17.80 10.91
N PRO A 5 -2.54 16.74 10.68
CA PRO A 5 -1.60 16.25 11.68
C PRO A 5 -0.63 17.39 12.09
N PRO A 6 -0.19 17.44 13.36
CA PRO A 6 0.74 18.47 13.82
C PRO A 6 1.99 18.53 12.94
N ALA A 7 2.53 19.73 12.72
CA ALA A 7 3.73 19.93 11.90
C ALA A 7 4.92 19.04 12.32
N ALA A 8 5.07 18.79 13.62
CA ALA A 8 6.08 17.88 14.15
C ALA A 8 5.90 16.43 13.66
N THR A 9 4.66 15.94 13.54
CA THR A 9 4.36 14.61 13.01
C THR A 9 4.70 14.53 11.52
N ILE A 10 4.37 15.57 10.76
CA ILE A 10 4.72 15.65 9.33
C ILE A 10 6.23 15.60 9.15
N ALA A 11 6.98 16.40 9.92
CA ALA A 11 8.43 16.43 9.87
C ALA A 11 9.08 15.06 10.22
N LEU A 12 8.50 14.31 11.16
CA LEU A 12 8.97 12.97 11.50
C LEU A 12 8.74 11.97 10.35
N VAL A 13 7.56 11.99 9.73
CA VAL A 13 7.25 11.12 8.58
C VAL A 13 8.15 11.45 7.40
N ASP A 14 8.31 12.74 7.09
CA ASP A 14 9.17 13.23 6.02
C ASP A 14 10.65 12.88 6.26
N GLY A 15 11.15 13.11 7.47
CA GLY A 15 12.52 12.76 7.85
C GLY A 15 12.78 11.24 7.78
N PHE A 16 11.81 10.42 8.19
CA PHE A 16 11.93 8.96 8.08
C PHE A 16 11.90 8.47 6.63
N ALA A 17 10.98 9.00 5.80
CA ALA A 17 10.91 8.67 4.38
C ALA A 17 12.19 9.10 3.65
N THR A 18 12.74 10.28 3.97
CA THR A 18 14.01 10.78 3.45
C THR A 18 15.17 9.87 3.85
N TYR A 19 15.25 9.47 5.13
CA TYR A 19 16.29 8.55 5.61
C TYR A 19 16.23 7.19 4.92
N LEU A 20 15.03 6.61 4.77
CA LEU A 20 14.84 5.38 3.99
C LEU A 20 15.27 5.57 2.53
N GLY A 21 14.91 6.69 1.91
CA GLY A 21 15.35 7.02 0.55
C GLY A 21 16.88 7.05 0.41
N GLN A 22 17.58 7.62 1.39
CA GLN A 22 19.06 7.63 1.41
C GLN A 22 19.65 6.23 1.57
N LEU A 23 19.09 5.41 2.48
CA LEU A 23 19.54 4.02 2.65
C LEU A 23 19.37 3.21 1.38
N LEU A 24 18.23 3.36 0.71
CA LEU A 24 17.90 2.62 -0.50
C LEU A 24 18.72 3.07 -1.70
N THR A 25 18.95 4.37 -1.87
CA THR A 25 19.83 4.87 -2.95
C THR A 25 21.31 4.51 -2.72
N ALA A 26 21.75 4.39 -1.46
CA ALA A 26 23.08 3.85 -1.16
C ALA A 26 23.20 2.35 -1.49
N ALA A 27 22.15 1.57 -1.22
CA ALA A 27 22.13 0.13 -1.52
C ALA A 27 21.86 -0.19 -3.00
N VAL A 28 21.12 0.68 -3.69
CA VAL A 28 20.73 0.56 -5.09
C VAL A 28 20.99 1.89 -5.79
N PRO A 29 22.22 2.14 -6.29
CA PRO A 29 22.60 3.42 -6.88
C PRO A 29 21.81 3.83 -8.13
N ALA A 30 21.17 2.86 -8.81
CA ALA A 30 20.28 3.11 -9.94
C ALA A 30 18.89 3.60 -9.51
N ALA A 31 18.52 3.46 -8.24
CA ALA A 31 17.25 3.95 -7.74
C ALA A 31 17.29 5.48 -7.60
N SER A 32 16.23 6.15 -8.05
CA SER A 32 16.12 7.61 -7.98
C SER A 32 14.68 8.03 -7.69
N TRP A 33 14.53 9.23 -7.12
CA TRP A 33 13.21 9.83 -6.93
C TRP A 33 12.66 10.30 -8.27
N GLN A 34 11.47 9.84 -8.61
CA GLN A 34 10.78 10.21 -9.84
C GLN A 34 9.26 10.22 -9.66
N VAL A 35 8.57 10.68 -10.69
CA VAL A 35 7.12 10.52 -10.80
C VAL A 35 6.84 9.07 -11.17
N GLY A 36 5.92 8.43 -10.47
CA GLY A 36 5.55 7.04 -10.69
C GLY A 36 4.91 6.85 -12.05
N GLU A 37 5.38 5.83 -12.76
CA GLU A 37 4.90 5.46 -14.08
C GLU A 37 4.29 4.07 -14.01
N HIS A 38 3.21 3.83 -14.75
CA HIS A 38 2.64 2.50 -14.87
C HIS A 38 1.95 2.35 -16.21
N ARG A 39 1.96 1.12 -16.76
CA ARG A 39 1.20 0.77 -17.97
C ARG A 39 -0.32 0.76 -17.74
N ILE A 40 -0.72 0.73 -16.48
CA ILE A 40 -2.12 0.66 -16.04
C ILE A 40 -2.51 2.09 -15.69
N SER A 41 -3.41 2.68 -16.47
CA SER A 41 -3.77 4.11 -16.40
C SER A 41 -4.39 4.52 -15.08
N ASP A 42 -4.98 3.58 -14.35
CA ASP A 42 -5.63 3.77 -13.06
C ASP A 42 -4.78 3.25 -11.90
N HIS A 43 -3.50 2.91 -12.12
CA HIS A 43 -2.62 2.44 -11.04
C HIS A 43 -2.45 3.53 -9.97
N PRO A 44 -2.57 3.21 -8.67
CA PRO A 44 -2.58 4.24 -7.63
C PRO A 44 -1.26 5.00 -7.51
N LEU A 45 -0.13 4.41 -7.94
CA LEU A 45 1.17 5.11 -7.95
C LEU A 45 1.42 5.95 -9.21
N LEU A 46 0.53 5.90 -10.21
CA LEU A 46 0.70 6.72 -11.42
C LEU A 46 0.61 8.20 -11.03
N ASN A 47 1.60 8.98 -11.44
CA ASN A 47 1.75 10.40 -11.10
C ASN A 47 2.04 10.71 -9.62
N TYR A 48 2.42 9.71 -8.81
CA TYR A 48 2.84 9.91 -7.41
C TYR A 48 4.36 9.97 -7.26
N PRO A 49 4.92 10.69 -6.28
CA PRO A 49 6.35 10.65 -6.01
C PRO A 49 6.76 9.26 -5.49
N VAL A 50 7.68 8.61 -6.18
CA VAL A 50 8.18 7.27 -5.84
C VAL A 50 9.69 7.24 -5.85
N LEU A 51 10.27 6.31 -5.09
CA LEU A 51 11.63 5.86 -5.32
C LEU A 51 11.58 4.68 -6.29
N ALA A 52 12.28 4.76 -7.40
CA ALA A 52 12.15 3.77 -8.46
C ALA A 52 13.45 3.53 -9.24
N SER A 53 13.46 2.40 -9.92
CA SER A 53 14.49 1.89 -10.83
C SER A 53 13.80 1.35 -12.09
N ASP A 54 14.57 0.85 -13.06
CA ASP A 54 14.01 0.18 -14.24
C ASP A 54 13.17 -1.08 -13.91
N HIS A 55 13.28 -1.60 -12.69
CA HIS A 55 12.68 -2.88 -12.29
C HIS A 55 11.47 -2.73 -11.35
N HIS A 56 11.43 -1.68 -10.55
CA HIS A 56 10.42 -1.54 -9.51
C HIS A 56 10.28 -0.09 -9.03
N GLN A 57 9.11 0.24 -8.48
CA GLN A 57 8.78 1.55 -7.93
C GLN A 57 8.06 1.44 -6.60
N ILE A 58 8.38 2.33 -5.66
CA ILE A 58 7.90 2.24 -4.28
C ILE A 58 7.48 3.61 -3.75
N PHE A 59 6.30 3.65 -3.14
CA PHE A 59 5.84 4.79 -2.37
C PHE A 59 6.36 4.70 -0.92
N LEU A 60 7.55 5.25 -0.68
CA LEU A 60 8.22 5.17 0.63
C LEU A 60 7.39 5.66 1.83
N PRO A 61 6.54 6.71 1.73
CA PRO A 61 5.70 7.13 2.85
C PRO A 61 4.75 6.04 3.37
N ALA A 62 4.43 5.00 2.58
CA ALA A 62 3.58 3.90 3.03
C ALA A 62 4.13 3.18 4.29
N LEU A 63 5.45 3.07 4.41
CA LEU A 63 6.12 2.37 5.50
C LEU A 63 5.89 3.00 6.88
N PRO A 64 6.24 4.29 7.11
CA PRO A 64 5.97 4.93 8.39
C PRO A 64 4.47 5.03 8.65
N LEU A 65 3.64 5.28 7.63
CA LEU A 65 2.18 5.39 7.78
C LEU A 65 1.57 4.10 8.33
N TYR A 66 2.03 2.92 7.89
CA TYR A 66 1.60 1.65 8.44
C TYR A 66 1.88 1.54 9.94
N SER A 67 3.14 1.77 10.37
CA SER A 67 3.52 1.61 11.78
C SER A 67 2.85 2.63 12.69
N VAL A 68 2.69 3.87 12.21
CA VAL A 68 1.94 4.91 12.93
C VAL A 68 0.48 4.50 13.10
N TYR A 69 -0.15 3.96 12.06
CA TYR A 69 -1.53 3.48 12.12
C TYR A 69 -1.70 2.37 13.17
N GLN A 70 -0.83 1.36 13.15
CA GLN A 70 -0.88 0.27 14.13
C GLN A 70 -0.80 0.81 15.57
N SER A 71 0.13 1.72 15.80
CA SER A 71 0.36 2.32 17.12
C SER A 71 -0.86 3.13 17.59
N ALA A 72 -1.50 3.89 16.69
CA ALA A 72 -2.70 4.67 17.00
C ALA A 72 -3.89 3.81 17.44
N HIS A 73 -3.92 2.53 17.02
CA HIS A 73 -4.97 1.57 17.35
C HIS A 73 -4.55 0.57 18.44
N GLY A 74 -3.49 0.86 19.20
CA GLY A 74 -3.02 0.00 20.29
C GLY A 74 -2.48 -1.35 19.81
N ARG A 75 -2.10 -1.48 18.53
CA ARG A 75 -1.47 -2.66 17.96
C ARG A 75 0.04 -2.47 17.92
N ASP A 76 0.76 -3.59 17.87
CA ASP A 76 2.21 -3.53 17.74
C ASP A 76 2.60 -2.91 16.38
N PRO A 77 3.44 -1.86 16.37
CA PRO A 77 4.04 -1.38 15.15
C PRO A 77 4.98 -2.43 14.56
N MET A 78 5.42 -2.19 13.33
CA MET A 78 6.39 -3.07 12.69
C MET A 78 7.66 -3.18 13.54
N SER A 79 8.04 -4.42 13.88
CA SER A 79 9.27 -4.69 14.59
C SER A 79 10.50 -4.32 13.75
N GLY A 80 11.65 -4.12 14.40
CA GLY A 80 12.91 -3.86 13.69
C GLY A 80 13.28 -4.97 12.71
N THR A 81 12.96 -6.23 13.02
CA THR A 81 13.17 -7.38 12.14
C THR A 81 12.27 -7.31 10.91
N GLU A 82 10.97 -7.04 11.08
CA GLU A 82 10.05 -6.87 9.95
C GLU A 82 10.43 -5.70 9.06
N MET A 83 10.86 -4.57 9.65
CA MET A 83 11.35 -3.40 8.92
C MET A 83 12.58 -3.76 8.09
N ARG A 84 13.57 -4.43 8.69
CA ARG A 84 14.76 -4.88 7.98
C ARG A 84 14.41 -5.83 6.83
N THR A 85 13.54 -6.81 7.07
CA THR A 85 13.09 -7.74 6.02
C THR A 85 12.38 -7.00 4.89
N HIS A 86 11.54 -6.02 5.20
CA HIS A 86 10.87 -5.22 4.18
C HIS A 86 11.88 -4.39 3.36
N VAL A 87 12.81 -3.69 4.02
CA VAL A 87 13.88 -2.93 3.35
C VAL A 87 14.72 -3.84 2.44
N GLN A 88 15.08 -5.04 2.89
CA GLN A 88 15.85 -5.99 2.08
C GLN A 88 15.08 -6.41 0.82
N ARG A 89 13.79 -6.75 0.94
CA ARG A 89 12.95 -7.11 -0.21
C ARG A 89 12.80 -5.96 -1.19
N THR A 90 12.64 -4.75 -0.68
CA THR A 90 12.64 -3.52 -1.47
C THR A 90 13.96 -3.33 -2.24
N VAL A 91 15.11 -3.55 -1.60
CA VAL A 91 16.42 -3.53 -2.27
C VAL A 91 16.50 -4.60 -3.35
N ASP A 92 16.02 -5.80 -3.07
CA ASP A 92 16.02 -6.89 -4.06
C ASP A 92 15.11 -6.54 -5.26
N ALA A 93 13.91 -6.03 -5.01
CA ALA A 93 12.95 -5.61 -6.02
C ALA A 93 13.51 -4.50 -6.94
N LEU A 94 14.11 -3.46 -6.36
CA LEU A 94 14.75 -2.37 -7.11
C LEU A 94 15.98 -2.86 -7.92
N ASN A 95 16.55 -4.01 -7.58
CA ASN A 95 17.59 -4.68 -8.37
C ASN A 95 17.04 -5.72 -9.35
N GLY A 96 15.71 -5.80 -9.54
CA GLY A 96 15.10 -6.78 -10.44
C GLY A 96 15.06 -8.21 -9.90
N ARG A 97 15.14 -8.37 -8.58
CA ARG A 97 15.15 -9.68 -7.90
C ARG A 97 13.89 -9.85 -7.05
N GLY A 98 13.46 -11.10 -6.90
CA GLY A 98 12.30 -11.44 -6.09
C GLY A 98 10.97 -11.22 -6.80
N PRO A 99 9.87 -11.70 -6.20
CA PRO A 99 8.53 -11.60 -6.78
C PRO A 99 8.06 -10.15 -6.96
N GLU A 100 8.55 -9.21 -6.16
CA GLU A 100 8.22 -7.78 -6.23
C GLU A 100 8.69 -7.10 -7.51
N ALA A 101 9.76 -7.61 -8.14
CA ALA A 101 10.27 -7.08 -9.41
C ALA A 101 9.47 -7.54 -10.64
N ALA A 102 8.54 -8.50 -10.47
CA ALA A 102 7.72 -8.96 -11.58
C ALA A 102 6.77 -7.83 -12.01
N ALA A 103 6.85 -7.45 -13.29
CA ALA A 103 5.87 -6.54 -13.88
C ALA A 103 4.50 -7.21 -13.84
N VAL A 104 3.57 -6.55 -13.16
CA VAL A 104 2.20 -7.00 -13.03
C VAL A 104 1.35 -6.33 -14.11
N ASP A 105 0.79 -7.11 -15.03
CA ASP A 105 -0.02 -6.61 -16.13
C ASP A 105 -1.46 -6.25 -15.71
N GLU A 106 -1.93 -6.74 -14.56
CA GLU A 106 -3.27 -6.50 -14.01
C GLU A 106 -3.24 -5.97 -12.57
N PRO A 107 -4.02 -4.93 -12.23
CA PRO A 107 -3.97 -4.34 -10.89
C PRO A 107 -4.42 -5.36 -9.83
N LEU A 108 -3.79 -5.32 -8.64
CA LEU A 108 -4.16 -6.21 -7.52
C LEU A 108 -5.61 -5.98 -7.05
N VAL A 109 -6.08 -4.74 -7.19
CA VAL A 109 -7.41 -4.31 -6.80
C VAL A 109 -7.91 -3.20 -7.73
N THR A 110 -9.13 -3.34 -8.19
CA THR A 110 -9.93 -2.27 -8.81
C THR A 110 -10.89 -1.72 -7.77
N VAL A 111 -11.14 -0.42 -7.82
CA VAL A 111 -12.11 0.26 -6.95
C VAL A 111 -12.98 1.11 -7.86
N VAL A 112 -14.29 0.97 -7.74
CA VAL A 112 -15.28 1.74 -8.50
C VAL A 112 -16.21 2.42 -7.51
N ALA A 113 -16.34 3.74 -7.60
CA ALA A 113 -17.34 4.47 -6.83
C ALA A 113 -18.76 4.12 -7.30
N GLU A 114 -19.60 3.70 -6.36
CA GLU A 114 -21.03 3.46 -6.53
C GLU A 114 -21.83 4.44 -5.65
N LEU A 115 -23.16 4.42 -5.73
CA LEU A 115 -23.99 5.30 -4.89
C LEU A 115 -23.74 4.99 -3.41
N ASP A 116 -23.13 5.94 -2.69
CA ASP A 116 -22.80 5.90 -1.26
C ASP A 116 -21.82 4.78 -0.83
N CYS A 117 -21.15 4.09 -1.76
CA CYS A 117 -20.18 3.03 -1.44
C CYS A 117 -19.13 2.82 -2.54
N PHE A 118 -18.22 1.87 -2.34
CA PHE A 118 -17.23 1.46 -3.33
C PHE A 118 -17.35 -0.04 -3.61
N ASP A 119 -17.34 -0.42 -4.88
CA ASP A 119 -17.13 -1.79 -5.33
C ASP A 119 -15.63 -2.06 -5.52
N LEU A 120 -15.11 -3.06 -4.81
CA LEU A 120 -13.72 -3.47 -4.83
C LEU A 120 -13.62 -4.83 -5.50
N GLY A 121 -12.95 -4.89 -6.65
CA GLY A 121 -12.60 -6.14 -7.33
C GLY A 121 -11.15 -6.52 -7.06
N LEU A 122 -10.93 -7.64 -6.39
CA LEU A 122 -9.59 -8.25 -6.29
C LEU A 122 -9.26 -8.98 -7.58
N ARG A 123 -7.97 -8.98 -7.96
CA ARG A 123 -7.50 -9.81 -9.06
C ARG A 123 -7.81 -11.29 -8.81
N GLU A 124 -8.22 -12.03 -9.84
CA GLU A 124 -8.82 -13.35 -9.69
C GLU A 124 -7.89 -14.41 -9.07
N ASP A 125 -6.58 -14.28 -9.29
CA ASP A 125 -5.56 -15.16 -8.73
C ASP A 125 -5.47 -15.03 -7.20
N ILE A 126 -5.74 -13.87 -6.63
CA ILE A 126 -5.63 -13.63 -5.18
C ILE A 126 -6.51 -14.60 -4.38
N PRO A 127 -7.84 -14.64 -4.55
CA PRO A 127 -8.68 -15.59 -3.82
C PRO A 127 -8.50 -17.05 -4.28
N ALA A 128 -7.95 -17.29 -5.49
CA ALA A 128 -7.71 -18.63 -6.00
C ALA A 128 -6.46 -19.28 -5.36
N GLU A 129 -5.38 -18.52 -5.22
CA GLU A 129 -4.09 -19.00 -4.70
C GLU A 129 -3.94 -18.75 -3.20
N ARG A 130 -4.52 -17.67 -2.68
CA ARG A 130 -4.40 -17.21 -1.28
C ARG A 130 -5.79 -16.88 -0.69
N PRO A 131 -6.72 -17.86 -0.58
CA PRO A 131 -8.10 -17.62 -0.15
C PRO A 131 -8.20 -17.00 1.26
N GLU A 132 -7.19 -17.18 2.10
CA GLU A 132 -7.12 -16.59 3.45
C GLU A 132 -6.91 -15.08 3.47
N ILE A 133 -6.45 -14.48 2.35
CA ILE A 133 -6.21 -13.04 2.25
C ILE A 133 -7.52 -12.25 2.28
N VAL A 134 -8.59 -12.78 1.68
CA VAL A 134 -9.89 -12.08 1.60
C VAL A 134 -10.50 -11.82 2.99
N PRO A 135 -10.68 -12.82 3.89
CA PRO A 135 -11.20 -12.55 5.22
C PRO A 135 -10.28 -11.66 6.06
N LEU A 136 -8.95 -11.72 5.87
CA LEU A 136 -8.01 -10.82 6.52
C LEU A 136 -8.18 -9.37 6.06
N LEU A 137 -8.33 -9.15 4.74
CA LEU A 137 -8.58 -7.84 4.16
C LEU A 137 -9.90 -7.24 4.69
N ILE A 138 -10.96 -8.04 4.76
CA ILE A 138 -12.25 -7.62 5.31
C ILE A 138 -12.09 -7.19 6.77
N SER A 139 -11.44 -8.01 7.60
CA SER A 139 -11.19 -7.65 9.01
C SER A 139 -10.40 -6.35 9.12
N GLU A 140 -9.35 -6.20 8.31
CA GLU A 140 -8.50 -5.02 8.33
C GLU A 140 -9.20 -3.76 7.84
N LEU A 141 -10.14 -3.86 6.91
CA LEU A 141 -11.00 -2.76 6.45
C LEU A 141 -12.04 -2.38 7.51
N CYS A 142 -12.71 -3.35 8.12
CA CYS A 142 -13.70 -3.11 9.19
C CYS A 142 -13.09 -2.36 10.39
N ASP A 143 -11.80 -2.55 10.64
CA ASP A 143 -11.07 -1.88 11.70
C ASP A 143 -10.56 -0.47 11.30
N ARG A 144 -10.84 0.02 10.09
CA ARG A 144 -10.37 1.33 9.61
C ARG A 144 -11.29 2.47 10.03
N ASP A 145 -10.66 3.56 10.48
CA ASP A 145 -11.35 4.83 10.72
C ASP A 145 -12.16 5.29 9.50
N GLY A 146 -13.46 5.46 9.72
CA GLY A 146 -14.42 5.94 8.72
C GLY A 146 -15.05 4.84 7.87
N VAL A 147 -14.59 3.60 7.95
CA VAL A 147 -15.29 2.47 7.32
C VAL A 147 -16.52 2.13 8.16
N VAL A 148 -17.68 2.19 7.51
CA VAL A 148 -18.98 1.90 8.13
C VAL A 148 -19.33 0.43 7.98
N SER A 149 -19.08 -0.15 6.80
CA SER A 149 -19.36 -1.56 6.53
C SER A 149 -18.48 -2.11 5.41
N VAL A 150 -18.30 -3.44 5.45
CA VAL A 150 -17.64 -4.22 4.39
C VAL A 150 -18.45 -5.48 4.15
N HIS A 151 -18.90 -5.68 2.92
CA HIS A 151 -19.70 -6.84 2.52
C HIS A 151 -18.99 -7.61 1.42
N ARG A 152 -18.86 -8.93 1.59
CA ARG A 152 -18.31 -9.78 0.53
C ARG A 152 -19.41 -10.12 -0.49
N TYR A 153 -19.15 -9.82 -1.76
CA TYR A 153 -20.04 -10.12 -2.88
C TYR A 153 -19.34 -11.08 -3.86
N GLY A 154 -19.23 -12.36 -3.49
CA GLY A 154 -18.55 -13.38 -4.30
C GLY A 154 -17.10 -13.66 -3.86
N PRO A 155 -16.32 -14.41 -4.66
CA PRO A 155 -15.00 -14.87 -4.26
C PRO A 155 -13.97 -13.73 -4.18
N ALA A 156 -14.06 -12.77 -5.11
CA ALA A 156 -13.08 -11.71 -5.33
C ALA A 156 -13.62 -10.28 -5.19
N ALA A 157 -14.91 -10.07 -4.87
CA ALA A 157 -15.49 -8.73 -4.81
C ALA A 157 -16.02 -8.37 -3.41
N LEU A 158 -15.82 -7.10 -3.03
CA LEU A 158 -16.23 -6.52 -1.75
C LEU A 158 -16.96 -5.18 -2.00
N ILE A 159 -18.00 -4.90 -1.23
CA ILE A 159 -18.63 -3.59 -1.16
C ILE A 159 -18.17 -2.93 0.14
N VAL A 160 -17.60 -1.72 0.04
CA VAL A 160 -17.08 -0.97 1.18
C VAL A 160 -17.79 0.38 1.29
N ASP A 161 -18.42 0.62 2.44
CA ASP A 161 -19.00 1.91 2.79
C ASP A 161 -18.01 2.71 3.63
N VAL A 162 -17.51 3.83 3.08
CA VAL A 162 -16.52 4.70 3.71
C VAL A 162 -16.70 6.17 3.25
N PRO A 163 -17.72 6.89 3.77
CA PRO A 163 -18.16 8.18 3.21
C PRO A 163 -17.11 9.30 3.27
N GLY A 164 -16.07 9.14 4.09
CA GLY A 164 -14.99 10.12 4.25
C GLY A 164 -13.75 9.85 3.38
N TRP A 165 -13.75 8.82 2.55
CA TRP A 165 -12.64 8.49 1.66
C TRP A 165 -13.05 8.66 0.21
N ASP A 166 -12.08 8.98 -0.64
CA ASP A 166 -12.24 8.92 -2.10
C ASP A 166 -11.74 7.57 -2.65
N GLU A 167 -12.09 7.30 -3.92
CA GLU A 167 -11.72 6.07 -4.63
C GLU A 167 -10.21 5.83 -4.61
N LEU A 168 -9.44 6.89 -4.85
CA LEU A 168 -7.98 6.83 -4.94
C LEU A 168 -7.34 6.46 -3.60
N ARG A 169 -7.83 7.03 -2.50
CA ARG A 169 -7.37 6.71 -1.14
C ARG A 169 -7.65 5.27 -0.79
N LEU A 170 -8.84 4.76 -1.09
CA LEU A 170 -9.21 3.37 -0.82
C LEU A 170 -8.38 2.40 -1.68
N LYS A 171 -8.22 2.70 -2.97
CA LYS A 171 -7.40 1.93 -3.91
C LYS A 171 -5.93 1.87 -3.52
N MET A 172 -5.37 3.02 -3.16
CA MET A 172 -3.99 3.13 -2.68
C MET A 172 -3.80 2.27 -1.43
N TRP A 173 -4.70 2.41 -0.44
CA TRP A 173 -4.62 1.64 0.79
C TRP A 173 -4.71 0.14 0.55
N CYS A 174 -5.69 -0.31 -0.24
CA CYS A 174 -5.87 -1.73 -0.55
C CYS A 174 -4.66 -2.30 -1.30
N THR A 175 -4.15 -1.55 -2.30
CA THR A 175 -2.97 -1.96 -3.08
C THR A 175 -1.75 -2.16 -2.19
N LEU A 176 -1.44 -1.17 -1.34
CA LEU A 176 -0.29 -1.24 -0.45
C LEU A 176 -0.43 -2.37 0.60
N TRP A 177 -1.64 -2.59 1.11
CA TRP A 177 -1.92 -3.68 2.03
C TRP A 177 -1.76 -5.04 1.36
N LEU A 178 -2.29 -5.21 0.14
CA LEU A 178 -2.16 -6.45 -0.63
C LEU A 178 -0.72 -6.76 -0.99
N GLN A 179 0.03 -5.77 -1.49
CA GLN A 179 1.47 -5.92 -1.74
C GLN A 179 2.19 -6.43 -0.48
N ARG A 180 1.93 -5.82 0.69
CA ARG A 180 2.57 -6.26 1.94
C ARG A 180 2.25 -7.71 2.32
N ASN A 181 1.02 -8.17 2.10
CA ASN A 181 0.53 -9.44 2.65
C ASN A 181 0.56 -10.62 1.66
N LEU A 182 0.50 -10.39 0.35
CA LEU A 182 0.64 -11.45 -0.66
C LEU A 182 2.09 -11.99 -0.73
N LEU A 183 3.04 -11.16 -0.34
CA LEU A 183 4.47 -11.47 -0.34
C LEU A 183 4.95 -12.07 1.00
N ARG A 184 4.02 -12.38 1.92
CA ARG A 184 4.26 -13.13 3.16
C ARG A 184 3.84 -14.58 2.95
#